data_AF-A0A0N8GMM5-F1
#
_entry.id   AF-A0A0N8GMM5-F1
#
_cell.length_a   1.000
_cell.length_b   1.000
_cell.length_c   1.000
_cell.angle_alpha   90.00
_cell.angle_beta   90.00
_cell.angle_gamma   90.00
#
_symmetry.space_group_name_H-M   'P 1'
#
loop_
_entity.id
_entity.type
_entity.pdbx_description
1 polymer ?
#
loop_
_entity_poly.entity_id
_entity_poly.type
_entity_poly.pdbx_seq_one_letter_code
_entity_poly.pdbx_strand_id
1 'polypeptide(L)'
;MALYSTAQEVISPNQEAVVVFTHGDNFFVDALGNGYTGNWVVNPDNLEDVDKVIIYLRRDGENINRIFLGNYAGCRKSPEAGRQEIRFNHLQEIGTTYSNWIEFAGGQNPVAYARR
;
A
#
# COMPACT_ATOMS: atom_id res chain seq x y z
N MET A 1 4.33 5.60 17.79
CA MET A 1 3.65 5.20 16.52
C MET A 1 2.39 6.02 16.38
N ALA A 2 2.09 6.49 15.17
CA ALA A 2 0.86 7.22 14.89
C ALA A 2 -0.34 6.28 14.75
N LEU A 3 -1.56 6.80 14.97
CA LEU A 3 -2.81 6.12 14.72
C LEU A 3 -3.53 6.83 13.56
N TYR A 4 -3.89 6.08 12.53
CA TYR A 4 -4.56 6.59 11.34
C TYR A 4 -5.97 6.03 11.22
N SER A 5 -6.94 6.87 10.86
CA SER A 5 -8.30 6.44 10.56
C SER A 5 -8.52 6.21 9.07
N THR A 6 -7.77 6.90 8.21
CA THR A 6 -7.88 6.80 6.75
C THR A 6 -6.51 6.83 6.07
N ALA A 7 -6.44 6.34 4.83
CA ALA A 7 -5.23 6.42 4.01
C ALA A 7 -4.82 7.86 3.65
N GLN A 8 -5.77 8.80 3.60
CA GLN A 8 -5.48 10.21 3.32
C GLN A 8 -4.69 10.88 4.44
N GLU A 9 -4.88 10.45 5.70
CA GLU A 9 -4.12 11.00 6.84
C GLU A 9 -2.63 10.61 6.81
N VAL A 10 -2.29 9.56 6.07
CA VAL A 10 -0.93 9.03 5.95
C VAL A 10 -0.03 9.92 5.05
N ILE A 11 -0.61 10.55 4.04
CA ILE A 11 0.12 11.34 3.04
C ILE A 11 0.04 12.85 3.28
N SER A 12 1.02 13.56 2.72
CA SER A 12 1.06 15.03 2.74
C SER A 12 0.10 15.62 1.71
N PRO A 13 -0.27 16.92 1.82
CA PRO A 13 -1.04 17.60 0.78
C PRO A 13 -0.36 17.54 -0.59
N ASN A 14 -1.16 17.44 -1.65
CA ASN A 14 -0.77 17.29 -3.05
C ASN A 14 0.02 16.01 -3.36
N GLN A 15 -0.11 14.97 -2.52
CA GLN A 15 0.44 13.64 -2.83
C GLN A 15 -0.67 12.68 -3.21
N GLU A 16 -0.31 11.74 -4.08
CA GLU A 16 -1.12 10.57 -4.38
C GLU A 16 -0.42 9.29 -3.94
N ALA A 17 -1.20 8.34 -3.43
CA ALA A 17 -0.72 7.05 -3.00
C ALA A 17 -1.56 5.92 -3.56
N VAL A 18 -0.87 4.86 -4.01
CA VAL A 18 -1.49 3.55 -4.14
C VAL A 18 -1.49 2.86 -2.77
N VAL A 19 -2.65 2.38 -2.35
CA VAL A 19 -2.88 1.74 -1.05
C VAL A 19 -3.12 0.26 -1.29
N VAL A 20 -2.34 -0.60 -0.65
CA VAL A 20 -2.39 -2.04 -0.86
C VAL A 20 -2.74 -2.76 0.45
N PHE A 21 -3.81 -3.55 0.41
CA PHE A 21 -4.17 -4.49 1.44
C PHE A 21 -3.43 -5.81 1.25
N THR A 22 -2.70 -6.27 2.25
CA THR A 22 -2.01 -7.57 2.20
C THR A 22 -1.98 -8.25 3.57
N HIS A 23 -1.96 -9.58 3.55
CA HIS A 23 -1.66 -10.42 4.71
C HIS A 23 -0.16 -10.73 4.85
N GLY A 24 0.67 -10.26 3.91
CA GLY A 24 2.10 -10.55 3.81
C GLY A 24 2.47 -11.55 2.70
N ASP A 25 1.47 -12.17 2.06
CA ASP A 25 1.70 -13.08 0.95
C ASP A 25 2.23 -12.34 -0.28
N ASN A 26 3.27 -12.90 -0.91
CA ASN A 26 3.96 -12.32 -2.07
C ASN A 26 4.41 -10.86 -1.87
N PHE A 27 4.60 -10.45 -0.61
CA PHE A 27 5.13 -9.15 -0.23
C PHE A 27 6.58 -9.31 0.20
N PHE A 28 7.48 -8.60 -0.47
CA PHE A 28 8.91 -8.64 -0.18
C PHE A 28 9.41 -7.24 0.14
N VAL A 29 10.21 -7.14 1.19
CA VAL A 29 10.96 -5.93 1.55
C VAL A 29 12.37 -6.34 2.00
N ASP A 30 13.38 -5.68 1.44
CA ASP A 30 14.78 -5.88 1.81
C ASP A 30 15.18 -5.04 3.04
N ALA A 31 16.41 -5.22 3.51
CA ALA A 31 16.94 -4.49 4.67
C ALA A 31 17.08 -2.96 4.46
N LEU A 32 17.00 -2.49 3.20
CA LEU A 32 17.07 -1.09 2.83
C LEU A 32 15.67 -0.47 2.62
N GLY A 33 14.60 -1.25 2.80
CA GLY A 33 13.23 -0.80 2.59
C GLY A 33 12.81 -0.79 1.12
N ASN A 34 13.56 -1.43 0.22
CA ASN A 34 13.15 -1.63 -1.17
C ASN A 34 12.38 -2.93 -1.29
N GLY A 35 11.44 -2.96 -2.22
CA GLY A 35 10.65 -4.17 -2.36
C GLY A 35 9.54 -4.07 -3.37
N TYR A 36 8.63 -5.03 -3.26
CA TYR A 36 7.45 -5.12 -4.10
C TYR A 36 6.28 -5.74 -3.33
N THR A 37 5.08 -5.38 -3.76
CA THR A 37 3.84 -5.98 -3.29
C THR A 37 3.46 -7.19 -4.14
N GLY A 38 2.37 -7.88 -3.76
CA GLY A 38 1.87 -9.04 -4.49
C GLY A 38 1.38 -8.75 -5.93
N ASN A 39 0.60 -9.68 -6.46
CA ASN A 39 0.15 -9.64 -7.86
C ASN A 39 -1.25 -9.00 -7.97
N TRP A 40 -1.30 -7.74 -8.41
CA TRP A 40 -2.55 -6.96 -8.39
C TRP A 40 -3.13 -6.74 -9.78
N VAL A 41 -4.46 -6.76 -9.86
CA VAL A 41 -5.17 -6.28 -11.04
C VAL A 41 -5.27 -4.76 -10.93
N VAL A 42 -4.34 -4.05 -11.56
CA VAL A 42 -4.29 -2.59 -11.61
C VAL A 42 -4.00 -2.14 -13.04
N ASN A 43 -4.60 -1.03 -13.45
CA ASN A 43 -4.21 -0.36 -14.69
C ASN A 43 -2.93 0.45 -14.43
N PRO A 44 -1.81 0.22 -15.12
CA PRO A 44 -0.60 1.03 -14.98
C PRO A 44 -0.82 2.53 -15.17
N ASP A 45 -1.78 2.93 -16.00
CA ASP A 45 -2.10 4.36 -16.24
C ASP A 45 -2.56 5.05 -14.94
N ASN A 46 -3.21 4.32 -14.03
CA ASN A 46 -3.63 4.86 -12.72
C ASN A 46 -2.46 5.03 -11.74
N LEU A 47 -1.26 4.58 -12.10
CA LEU A 47 -0.06 4.68 -11.27
C LEU A 47 0.91 5.78 -11.73
N GLU A 48 0.61 6.47 -12.83
CA GLU A 48 1.51 7.49 -13.40
C GLU A 48 1.73 8.67 -12.45
N ASP A 49 0.69 9.10 -11.74
CA ASP A 49 0.73 10.24 -10.81
C ASP A 49 0.98 9.84 -9.35
N VAL A 50 1.24 8.55 -9.08
CA VAL A 50 1.40 8.05 -7.72
C VAL A 50 2.79 8.35 -7.17
N ASP A 51 2.85 9.09 -6.06
CA ASP A 51 4.09 9.40 -5.34
C ASP A 51 4.48 8.32 -4.33
N LYS A 52 3.46 7.73 -3.69
CA LYS A 52 3.62 6.92 -2.47
C LYS A 52 2.99 5.55 -2.59
N VAL A 53 3.51 4.61 -1.81
CA VAL A 53 2.89 3.31 -1.57
C VAL A 53 2.54 3.22 -0.10
N ILE A 54 1.26 3.01 0.20
CA ILE A 54 0.79 2.67 1.54
C ILE A 54 0.54 1.18 1.59
N ILE A 55 1.13 0.49 2.56
CA ILE A 55 0.82 -0.91 2.84
C ILE A 55 -0.05 -0.97 4.10
N TYR A 56 -1.27 -1.47 3.94
CA TYR A 56 -2.10 -1.94 5.04
C TYR A 56 -1.79 -3.42 5.23
N LEU A 57 -1.03 -3.73 6.28
CA LEU A 57 -0.70 -5.09 6.65
C LEU A 57 -1.64 -5.57 7.76
N ARG A 58 -2.41 -6.62 7.45
CA ARG A 58 -3.20 -7.36 8.42
C ARG A 58 -2.53 -8.69 8.73
N ARG A 59 -2.39 -9.02 10.00
CA ARG A 59 -1.97 -10.35 10.43
C ARG A 59 -3.11 -11.06 11.11
N ASP A 60 -3.27 -12.34 10.80
CA ASP A 60 -4.33 -13.14 11.39
C ASP A 60 -4.11 -13.25 12.91
N GLY A 61 -5.16 -12.97 13.68
CA GLY A 61 -5.12 -12.94 15.14
C GLY A 61 -4.69 -11.60 15.75
N GLU A 62 -4.29 -10.60 14.95
CA GLU A 62 -4.02 -9.24 15.44
C GLU A 62 -5.27 -8.35 15.32
N ASN A 63 -5.62 -7.63 16.39
CA ASN A 63 -6.74 -6.68 16.41
C ASN A 63 -6.38 -5.29 15.88
N ILE A 64 -5.13 -5.09 15.46
CA ILE A 64 -4.60 -3.83 14.98
C ILE A 64 -3.83 -4.05 13.69
N ASN A 65 -4.02 -3.19 12.70
CA ASN A 65 -3.40 -3.32 11.40
C ASN A 65 -2.22 -2.35 11.33
N ARG A 66 -1.12 -2.78 10.71
CA ARG A 66 0.11 -2.01 10.60
C ARG A 66 0.12 -1.23 9.30
N ILE A 67 0.54 0.03 9.36
CA ILE A 67 0.59 0.93 8.23
C ILE A 67 2.04 1.25 7.90
N PHE A 68 2.43 0.95 6.67
CA PHE A 68 3.72 1.31 6.13
C PHE A 68 3.56 2.34 5.03
N LEU A 69 4.57 3.19 4.88
CA LEU A 69 4.66 4.18 3.84
C LEU A 69 6.05 4.10 3.18
N GLY A 70 6.07 4.13 1.86
CA GLY A 70 7.27 4.21 1.04
C GLY A 70 7.05 5.09 -0.18
N ASN A 71 8.10 5.34 -0.95
CA ASN A 71 7.96 6.00 -2.24
C ASN A 71 7.57 4.96 -3.29
N TYR A 72 6.66 5.32 -4.18
CA TYR A 72 6.40 4.53 -5.37
C TYR A 72 7.64 4.52 -6.28
N ALA A 73 7.98 3.34 -6.77
CA ALA A 73 9.18 3.11 -7.59
C ALA A 73 8.84 2.42 -8.92
N GLY A 74 7.61 2.57 -9.39
CA GLY A 74 7.10 1.95 -10.61
C GLY A 74 6.36 0.64 -10.37
N CYS A 75 5.88 0.04 -11.46
CA CYS A 75 5.30 -1.30 -11.46
C CYS A 75 5.94 -2.16 -12.55
N ARG A 76 5.86 -3.48 -12.39
CA ARG A 76 6.24 -4.44 -13.43
C ARG A 76 5.14 -5.48 -13.63
N LYS A 77 5.12 -6.08 -14.82
CA LYS A 77 4.27 -7.25 -15.08
C LYS A 77 4.60 -8.36 -14.09
N SER A 78 3.57 -8.91 -13.48
CA SER A 78 3.64 -10.13 -12.67
C SER A 78 3.84 -11.35 -13.57
N PRO A 79 4.40 -12.45 -13.06
CA PRO A 79 4.32 -13.76 -13.72
C PRO A 79 2.88 -14.22 -13.98
N GLU A 80 1.90 -13.72 -13.20
CA GLU A 80 0.48 -13.95 -13.43
C GLU A 80 -0.06 -13.00 -14.51
N ALA A 81 -0.66 -13.58 -15.55
CA ALA A 81 -1.17 -12.82 -16.69
C ALA A 81 -2.19 -11.75 -16.26
N GLY A 82 -2.00 -10.52 -16.73
CA GLY A 82 -2.88 -9.39 -16.45
C GLY A 82 -2.69 -8.73 -15.08
N ARG A 83 -1.69 -9.16 -14.29
CA ARG A 83 -1.38 -8.58 -12.99
C ARG A 83 -0.07 -7.80 -13.00
N GLN A 84 0.04 -6.85 -12.07
CA GLN A 84 1.22 -6.03 -11.85
C GLN A 84 1.73 -6.22 -10.42
N GLU A 85 3.05 -6.12 -10.27
CA GLU A 85 3.69 -5.94 -8.97
C GLU A 85 4.02 -4.45 -8.80
N ILE A 86 3.59 -3.87 -7.68
CA ILE A 86 3.91 -2.47 -7.34
C ILE A 86 5.23 -2.45 -6.59
N ARG A 87 6.17 -1.62 -7.03
CA ARG A 87 7.49 -1.49 -6.41
C ARG A 87 7.57 -0.22 -5.56
N PHE A 88 8.40 -0.30 -4.53
CA PHE A 88 8.64 0.81 -3.63
C PHE A 88 10.09 0.86 -3.14
N ASN A 89 10.49 2.01 -2.63
CA ASN A 89 11.72 2.23 -1.86
C ASN A 89 11.43 2.97 -0.56
N HIS A 90 12.37 2.88 0.39
CA HIS A 90 12.27 3.50 1.71
C HIS A 90 10.98 3.16 2.47
N LEU A 91 10.49 1.93 2.37
CA LEU A 91 9.31 1.50 3.09
C LEU A 91 9.59 1.48 4.61
N GLN A 92 8.75 2.16 5.38
CA GLN A 92 8.86 2.23 6.83
C GLN A 92 7.49 2.07 7.48
N GLU A 93 7.45 1.39 8.63
CA GLU A 93 6.25 1.39 9.48
C GLU A 93 6.10 2.77 10.14
N ILE A 94 4.99 3.44 9.86
CA ILE A 94 4.73 4.80 10.36
C ILE A 94 3.67 4.81 11.46
N GLY A 95 2.87 3.75 11.55
CA GLY A 95 1.80 3.68 12.52
C GLY A 95 0.89 2.48 12.33
N THR A 96 -0.30 2.61 12.90
CA THR A 96 -1.29 1.54 12.96
C THR A 96 -2.69 2.09 12.70
N THR A 97 -3.66 1.20 12.48
CA THR A 97 -5.08 1.55 12.39
C THR A 97 -5.97 0.47 13.00
N TYR A 98 -7.05 0.92 13.64
CA TYR A 98 -8.19 0.08 14.04
C TYR A 98 -9.26 0.02 12.95
N SER A 99 -9.23 0.93 11.98
CA SER A 99 -10.18 0.94 10.87
C SER A 99 -10.03 -0.34 10.05
N ASN A 100 -11.17 -0.92 9.68
CA ASN A 100 -11.14 -2.01 8.71
C ASN A 100 -10.72 -1.47 7.32
N TRP A 101 -10.46 -2.37 6.38
CA TRP A 101 -9.97 -1.99 5.05
C TRP A 101 -10.92 -1.04 4.32
N ILE A 102 -12.23 -1.30 4.38
CA ILE A 102 -13.25 -0.51 3.67
C ILE A 102 -13.25 0.93 4.18
N GLU A 103 -13.20 1.11 5.50
CA GLU A 103 -13.14 2.43 6.13
C GLU A 103 -11.81 3.15 5.87
N PHE A 104 -10.70 2.42 5.95
CA PHE A 104 -9.38 3.00 5.80
C PHE A 104 -9.09 3.44 4.35
N ALA A 105 -9.45 2.61 3.38
CA ALA A 105 -9.11 2.78 1.97
C ALA A 105 -10.25 3.37 1.13
N GLY A 106 -11.47 3.43 1.66
CA GLY A 106 -12.64 3.95 0.95
C GLY A 106 -13.20 3.01 -0.13
N GLY A 107 -12.93 1.70 -0.07
CA GLY A 107 -13.37 0.74 -1.08
C GLY A 107 -13.16 -0.73 -0.72
N GLN A 108 -13.73 -1.63 -1.54
CA GLN A 108 -13.65 -3.09 -1.32
C GLN A 108 -12.45 -3.75 -2.00
N ASN A 109 -11.93 -3.16 -3.08
CA ASN A 109 -10.79 -3.72 -3.80
C ASN A 109 -9.55 -3.72 -2.91
N PRO A 110 -8.68 -4.75 -2.96
CA PRO A 110 -7.47 -4.81 -2.15
C PRO A 110 -6.37 -3.83 -2.60
N VAL A 111 -6.64 -3.09 -3.68
CA VAL A 111 -5.86 -1.92 -4.09
C VAL A 111 -6.82 -0.74 -4.21
N ALA A 112 -6.43 0.37 -3.58
CA ALA A 112 -7.14 1.64 -3.62
C ALA A 112 -6.18 2.79 -3.88
N TYR A 113 -6.71 4.00 -4.02
CA TYR A 113 -5.94 5.21 -4.26
C TYR A 113 -6.36 6.26 -3.24
N ALA A 114 -5.38 6.94 -2.66
CA ALA A 114 -5.58 8.03 -1.74
C ALA A 114 -4.91 9.29 -2.28
N ARG A 115 -5.65 10.39 -2.26
CA ARG A 115 -5.17 11.73 -2.63
C ARG A 115 -5.51 12.71 -1.52
N ARG A 116 -4.65 13.70 -1.32
CA ARG A 116 -4.87 14.76 -0.32
C ARG A 116 -4.59 16.14 -0.88
#